data_AF-A0A3E0IQT1-F1
#
_entry.id   AF-A0A3E0IQT1-F1
#
_cell.length_a   1.000
_cell.length_b   1.000
_cell.length_c   1.000
_cell.angle_alpha   90.00
_cell.angle_beta   90.00
_cell.angle_gamma   90.00
#
_symmetry.space_group_name_H-M   'P 1'
#
loop_
_entity.id
_entity.type
_entity.pdbx_description
1 polymer ?
#
loop_
_entity_poly.entity_id
_entity_poly.type
_entity_poly.pdbx_seq_one_letter_code
_entity_poly.pdbx_strand_id
1 'polypeptide(L)' 'KEIKRLEKELDKWQKELDRVNHKLANENFVNKAPEKVINEEREKKKNYQEKFDGVKSRIEQLKA' A
#
# COMPACT_ATOMS: atom_id res chain seq x y z
N LYS A 1 0.84 15.93 18.12
CA LYS A 1 -0.50 15.59 17.55
C LYS A 1 -0.42 15.23 16.05
N GLU A 2 0.51 15.82 15.30
CA GLU A 2 0.73 15.55 13.86
C GLU A 2 1.32 14.15 13.59
N ILE A 3 2.40 13.75 14.27
CA ILE A 3 2.99 12.41 14.12
C ILE A 3 1.95 11.29 14.34
N LYS A 4 1.12 11.39 15.39
CA LYS A 4 0.03 10.41 15.64
C LYS A 4 -1.00 10.33 14.50
N ARG A 5 -1.22 11.40 13.73
CA ARG A 5 -2.12 11.37 12.56
C ARG A 5 -1.42 10.68 11.39
N LEU A 6 -0.17 11.01 11.15
CA LEU A 6 0.65 10.38 10.11
C LEU A 6 0.85 8.88 10.38
N GLU A 7 1.06 8.46 11.63
CA GLU A 7 1.17 7.03 12.00
C GLU A 7 -0.13 6.26 11.72
N LYS A 8 -1.30 6.87 11.97
CA LYS A 8 -2.60 6.27 11.60
C LYS A 8 -2.78 6.20 10.09
N GLU A 9 -2.32 7.21 9.36
CA GLU A 9 -2.34 7.22 7.91
C GLU A 9 -1.39 6.16 7.32
N LEU A 10 -0.20 6.01 7.91
CA LEU A 10 0.77 4.97 7.58
C LEU A 10 0.16 3.57 7.77
N ASP A 11 -0.50 3.31 8.91
CA ASP A 11 -1.20 2.05 9.19
C ASP A 11 -2.33 1.77 8.19
N LYS A 12 -3.07 2.81 7.77
CA LYS A 12 -4.06 2.69 6.71
C LYS A 12 -3.40 2.23 5.40
N TRP A 13 -2.34 2.90 4.95
CA TRP A 13 -1.66 2.55 3.70
C TRP A 13 -0.99 1.17 3.78
N GLN A 14 -0.45 0.79 4.93
CA GLN A 14 0.08 -0.55 5.17
C GLN A 14 -1.01 -1.62 4.98
N LYS A 15 -2.20 -1.42 5.57
CA LYS A 15 -3.32 -2.37 5.41
C LYS A 15 -3.79 -2.49 3.96
N GLU A 16 -3.81 -1.38 3.21
CA GLU A 16 -4.13 -1.45 1.78
C GLU A 16 -3.06 -2.22 0.98
N LEU A 17 -1.79 -1.97 1.27
CA LEU A 17 -0.67 -2.71 0.67
C LEU A 17 -0.76 -4.20 0.98
N ASP A 18 -1.03 -4.58 2.24
CA ASP A 18 -1.15 -5.97 2.65
C ASP A 18 -2.29 -6.67 1.90
N ARG A 19 -3.43 -6.00 1.73
CA ARG A 19 -4.57 -6.55 0.97
C ARG A 19 -4.22 -6.80 -0.49
N VAL A 20 -3.58 -5.82 -1.15
CA VAL A 20 -3.21 -5.94 -2.55
C VAL A 20 -2.10 -6.97 -2.75
N ASN A 21 -1.10 -6.98 -1.86
CA ASN A 21 -0.04 -7.97 -1.85
C ASN A 21 -0.59 -9.39 -1.65
N HIS A 22 -1.56 -9.56 -0.76
CA HIS A 22 -2.21 -10.85 -0.53
C HIS A 22 -2.93 -11.37 -1.78
N LYS A 23 -3.67 -10.49 -2.48
CA LYS A 23 -4.30 -10.86 -3.77
C LYS A 23 -3.27 -11.23 -4.83
N LEU A 24 -2.22 -10.41 -4.98
CA LEU A 24 -1.18 -10.64 -5.99
C LEU A 24 -0.24 -11.81 -5.65
N ALA A 25 -0.16 -12.22 -4.39
CA ALA A 25 0.56 -13.42 -3.96
C ALA A 25 -0.28 -14.70 -4.12
N ASN A 26 -1.61 -14.57 -4.24
CA ASN A 26 -2.47 -15.72 -4.47
C ASN A 26 -2.39 -16.13 -5.96
N GLU A 27 -1.67 -17.21 -6.23
CA GLU A 27 -1.49 -17.75 -7.58
C GLU A 27 -2.82 -18.07 -8.27
N ASN A 28 -3.85 -18.52 -7.54
CA ASN A 28 -5.17 -18.74 -8.13
C ASN A 28 -5.80 -17.44 -8.62
N PHE A 29 -5.61 -16.33 -7.90
CA PHE A 29 -6.08 -15.02 -8.34
C PHE A 29 -5.29 -14.54 -9.55
N VAL A 30 -3.96 -14.63 -9.51
CA VAL A 30 -3.10 -14.18 -10.62
C VAL A 30 -3.31 -15.01 -11.90
N ASN A 31 -3.60 -16.30 -11.78
CA ASN A 31 -3.76 -17.16 -12.95
C ASN A 31 -5.20 -17.16 -13.51
N LYS A 32 -6.21 -16.82 -12.71
CA LYS A 32 -7.64 -16.90 -13.11
C LYS A 32 -8.31 -15.54 -13.27
N ALA A 33 -7.81 -14.49 -12.63
CA ALA A 33 -8.41 -13.17 -12.77
C ALA A 33 -8.10 -12.58 -14.16
N PRO A 34 -9.00 -11.75 -14.73
CA PRO A 34 -8.72 -11.04 -15.96
C PRO A 34 -7.47 -10.17 -15.82
N GLU A 35 -6.67 -10.08 -16.88
CA GLU A 35 -5.42 -9.30 -16.90
C GLU A 35 -5.64 -7.84 -16.49
N LYS A 36 -6.77 -7.25 -16.91
CA LYS A 36 -7.17 -5.89 -16.49
C LYS A 36 -7.25 -5.75 -14.96
N VAL A 37 -7.83 -6.74 -14.27
CA VAL A 37 -7.96 -6.73 -12.81
C VAL A 37 -6.59 -6.88 -12.15
N ILE A 38 -5.73 -7.74 -12.69
CA ILE A 38 -4.36 -7.93 -12.18
C ILE A 38 -3.55 -6.63 -12.34
N ASN A 39 -3.66 -5.98 -13.50
CA ASN A 39 -3.00 -4.71 -13.77
C ASN A 39 -3.52 -3.59 -12.86
N GLU A 40 -4.83 -3.50 -12.63
CA GLU A 40 -5.41 -2.57 -11.67
C GLU A 40 -4.90 -2.82 -10.23
N GLU A 41 -4.79 -4.08 -9.79
CA GLU A 41 -4.24 -4.38 -8.46
C GLU A 41 -2.73 -4.06 -8.38
N ARG A 42 -1.96 -4.31 -9.45
CA ARG A 42 -0.53 -3.90 -9.53
C ARG A 42 -0.36 -2.38 -9.48
N GLU A 43 -1.23 -1.64 -10.16
CA GLU A 43 -1.22 -0.17 -10.13
C GLU A 43 -1.61 0.36 -8.75
N LYS A 44 -2.66 -0.23 -8.13
CA LYS A 44 -3.03 0.07 -6.73
C LYS A 44 -1.87 -0.17 -5.78
N LYS A 45 -1.14 -1.29 -5.93
CA LYS A 45 0.06 -1.58 -5.13
C LYS A 45 1.07 -0.43 -5.24
N LYS A 46 1.40 -0.02 -6.47
CA LYS A 46 2.36 1.07 -6.71
C LYS A 46 1.88 2.38 -6.06
N ASN A 47 0.63 2.75 -6.29
CA ASN A 47 0.05 3.99 -5.75
C ASN A 47 0.01 3.99 -4.22
N TYR A 48 -0.30 2.84 -3.58
CA TYR A 48 -0.30 2.74 -2.13
C TYR A 48 1.13 2.73 -1.56
N GLN A 49 2.09 2.14 -2.28
CA GLN A 49 3.48 2.13 -1.89
C GLN A 49 4.05 3.56 -1.88
N GLU A 50 3.80 4.34 -2.93
CA GLU A 50 4.22 5.74 -3.01
C GLU A 50 3.64 6.59 -1.86
N LYS A 51 2.36 6.39 -1.52
CA LYS A 51 1.73 7.08 -0.38
C LYS A 51 2.33 6.64 0.95
N PHE A 52 2.54 5.34 1.14
CA PHE A 52 3.16 4.80 2.34
C PHE A 52 4.56 5.39 2.54
N ASP A 53 5.40 5.37 1.50
CA ASP A 53 6.77 5.86 1.56
C ASP A 53 6.82 7.37 1.80
N GLY A 54 5.91 8.14 1.18
CA GLY A 54 5.78 9.57 1.43
C GLY A 54 5.42 9.90 2.89
N VAL A 55 4.44 9.19 3.45
CA VAL A 55 4.04 9.36 4.86
C VAL A 55 5.15 8.90 5.80
N LYS A 56 5.81 7.78 5.50
CA LYS A 56 6.94 7.25 6.28
C LYS A 56 8.09 8.24 6.33
N SER A 57 8.52 8.74 5.17
CA SER A 57 9.57 9.75 5.05
C SER A 57 9.23 11.01 5.83
N ARG A 58 7.98 11.48 5.77
CA ARG A 58 7.54 12.63 6.56
C ARG A 58 7.59 12.37 8.06
N ILE A 59 7.22 11.17 8.53
CA ILE A 59 7.33 10.80 9.95
C ILE A 59 8.79 10.78 10.38
N GLU A 60 9.69 10.20 9.57
CA GLU A 60 11.12 10.14 9.86
C GLU A 60 11.72 11.54 9.98
N GLN A 61 11.41 12.45 9.04
CA GLN A 61 11.83 13.85 9.09
C GLN A 61 11.34 14.61 10.33
N LEU A 62 10.16 14.26 10.86
CA LEU A 62 9.59 14.90 12.06
C LEU A 62 10.10 14.29 13.38
N LYS A 63 10.74 13.11 13.32
CA LYS A 63 11.31 12.40 14.48
C LYS A 63 12.81 12.64 14.62
N ALA A 64 13.49 13.05 13.55
CA ALA A 64 14.88 13.51 13.55
C ALA A 64 15.04 14.85 14.28
#